data_AF-A0A6U6I9U6-F1
#
_entry.id   AF-A0A6U6I9U6-F1
#
_cell.length_a   1.000
_cell.length_b   1.000
_cell.length_c   1.000
_cell.angle_alpha   90.00
_cell.angle_beta   90.00
_cell.angle_gamma   90.00
#
_symmetry.space_group_name_H-M   'P 1'
#
loop_
_entity.id
_entity.type
_entity.pdbx_description
1 polymer ?
#
loop_
_entity_poly.entity_id
_entity_poly.type
_entity_poly.pdbx_seq_one_letter_code
_entity_poly.pdbx_strand_id
1 'polypeptide(L)'
;MPELPEVEWFRRVLLSLVDEQGRNPPLAFELHGEKPPRKWVAAEDVKSNTGKWRCTDVLRKGKQLCMVLEKDAGRGKTTTTEKDKEVCYFYLHMGMTGRLVSPTKSCTWGHKYVSDSPDAGEGEESWPPRFTYLVLTSGAATVAFA
;
A
#
# COMPACT_ATOMS: atom_id res chain seq x y z
N MET A 1 -13.74 -2.93 -13.68
CA MET A 1 -12.32 -2.55 -13.81
C MET A 1 -12.22 -1.09 -13.48
N PRO A 2 -11.35 -0.67 -12.55
CA PRO A 2 -11.15 0.73 -12.25
C PRO A 2 -10.75 1.51 -13.51
N GLU A 3 -11.37 2.66 -13.73
CA GLU A 3 -11.03 3.58 -14.81
C GLU A 3 -10.04 4.64 -14.31
N LEU A 4 -9.67 5.60 -15.17
CA LEU A 4 -8.64 6.58 -14.83
C LEU A 4 -8.92 7.37 -13.53
N PRO A 5 -10.15 7.85 -13.25
CA PRO A 5 -10.44 8.57 -12.02
C PRO A 5 -10.25 7.71 -10.76
N GLU A 6 -10.68 6.45 -10.79
CA GLU A 6 -10.55 5.52 -9.67
C GLU A 6 -9.09 5.18 -9.40
N VAL A 7 -8.29 4.97 -10.46
CA VAL A 7 -6.86 4.68 -10.30
C VAL A 7 -6.09 5.90 -9.76
N GLU A 8 -6.47 7.12 -10.14
CA GLU A 8 -5.91 8.33 -9.51
C GLU A 8 -6.31 8.45 -8.04
N TRP A 9 -7.53 8.05 -7.69
CA TRP A 9 -7.95 8.02 -6.29
C TRP A 9 -7.13 6.98 -5.48
N PHE A 10 -6.91 5.78 -6.02
CA PHE A 10 -6.02 4.78 -5.43
C PHE A 10 -4.59 5.31 -5.23
N ARG A 11 -4.08 6.09 -6.19
CA ARG A 11 -2.80 6.79 -6.02
C ARG A 11 -2.81 7.66 -4.77
N ARG A 12 -3.86 8.48 -4.57
CA ARG A 12 -3.99 9.36 -3.40
C ARG A 12 -4.08 8.61 -2.07
N VAL A 13 -4.65 7.40 -2.06
CA VAL A 13 -4.62 6.53 -0.88
C VAL A 13 -3.19 6.09 -0.57
N LEU A 14 -2.46 5.62 -1.58
CA LEU A 14 -1.07 5.16 -1.43
C LEU A 14 -0.11 6.29 -1.05
N LEU A 15 -0.39 7.54 -1.45
CA LEU A 15 0.43 8.69 -1.05
C LEU A 15 0.51 8.86 0.48
N SER A 16 -0.42 8.29 1.26
CA SER A 16 -0.30 8.28 2.73
C SER A 16 0.90 7.47 3.25
N LEU A 17 1.42 6.54 2.45
CA LEU A 17 2.59 5.72 2.78
C LEU A 17 3.92 6.38 2.40
N VAL A 18 3.89 7.49 1.65
CA VAL A 18 5.11 8.17 1.19
C VAL A 18 5.79 8.87 2.37
N ASP A 19 7.10 8.66 2.50
CA ASP A 19 7.94 9.24 3.54
C ASP A 19 9.10 10.02 2.91
N GLU A 20 8.83 11.25 2.48
CA GLU A 20 9.84 12.15 1.89
C GLU A 20 10.95 12.52 2.88
N GLN A 21 10.67 12.45 4.18
CA GLN A 21 11.53 12.97 5.24
C GLN A 21 12.27 11.86 6.00
N GLY A 22 12.05 10.58 5.65
CA GLY A 22 12.65 9.43 6.34
C GLY A 22 12.21 9.27 7.80
N ARG A 23 11.06 9.84 8.17
CA ARG A 23 10.56 9.88 9.55
C ARG A 23 9.77 8.64 9.94
N ASN A 24 9.07 8.05 8.99
CA ASN A 24 8.25 6.86 9.24
C ASN A 24 9.14 5.62 9.39
N PRO A 25 8.64 4.50 9.92
CA PRO A 25 9.32 3.22 9.77
C PRO A 25 9.23 2.72 8.31
N PRO A 26 10.17 1.84 7.88
CA PRO A 26 10.04 1.14 6.60
C PRO A 26 8.72 0.38 6.49
N LEU A 27 8.26 0.14 5.25
CA LEU A 27 7.03 -0.57 4.93
C LEU A 27 7.02 -1.97 5.54
N ALA A 28 5.96 -2.26 6.27
CA ALA A 28 5.57 -3.62 6.62
C ALA A 28 4.56 -4.14 5.61
N PHE A 29 4.76 -5.37 5.15
CA PHE A 29 3.85 -6.09 4.26
C PHE A 29 3.25 -7.26 5.05
N GLU A 30 1.93 -7.30 5.12
CA GLU A 30 1.18 -8.36 5.80
C GLU A 30 0.22 -9.02 4.80
N LEU A 31 0.34 -10.33 4.62
CA LEU A 31 -0.56 -11.08 3.75
C LEU A 31 -1.85 -11.44 4.50
N HIS A 32 -2.98 -11.27 3.82
CA HIS A 32 -4.30 -11.63 4.32
C HIS A 32 -5.02 -12.57 3.35
N GLY A 33 -6.07 -13.21 3.86
CA GLY A 33 -6.92 -14.11 3.09
C GLY A 33 -6.30 -15.47 2.82
N GLU A 34 -7.14 -16.49 2.68
CA GLU A 34 -6.70 -17.88 2.46
C GLU A 34 -6.43 -18.20 0.99
N LYS A 35 -6.99 -17.41 0.06
CA LYS A 35 -6.96 -17.68 -1.39
C LYS A 35 -6.58 -16.41 -2.16
N PRO A 36 -5.27 -16.12 -2.32
CA PRO A 36 -4.84 -14.96 -3.07
C PRO A 36 -5.22 -15.05 -4.56
N PRO A 37 -5.23 -13.91 -5.28
CA PRO A 37 -5.43 -13.89 -6.73
C PRO A 37 -4.45 -14.80 -7.49
N ARG A 38 -4.83 -15.22 -8.70
CA ARG A 38 -4.05 -16.17 -9.53
C ARG A 38 -2.60 -15.73 -9.80
N LYS A 39 -2.36 -14.42 -9.91
CA LYS A 39 -1.02 -13.83 -10.02
C LYS A 39 -0.80 -12.97 -8.80
N TRP A 40 -0.09 -13.51 -7.81
CA TRP A 40 0.16 -12.83 -6.54
C TRP A 40 1.61 -13.06 -6.10
N VAL A 41 2.07 -12.20 -5.19
CA VAL A 41 3.40 -12.30 -4.59
C VAL A 41 3.50 -13.52 -3.68
N ALA A 42 4.65 -14.18 -3.66
CA ALA A 42 4.88 -15.32 -2.77
C ALA A 42 5.06 -14.85 -1.32
N ALA A 43 4.72 -15.70 -0.36
CA ALA A 43 4.82 -15.35 1.06
C ALA A 43 6.28 -15.13 1.50
N GLU A 44 7.21 -15.86 0.88
CA GLU A 44 8.64 -15.74 1.08
C GLU A 44 9.15 -14.37 0.62
N ASP A 45 8.65 -13.89 -0.53
CA ASP A 45 8.99 -12.57 -1.05
C ASP A 45 8.49 -11.48 -0.09
N VAL A 46 7.25 -11.58 0.40
CA VAL A 46 6.68 -10.63 1.37
C VAL A 46 7.52 -10.60 2.65
N LYS A 47 7.78 -11.77 3.25
CA LYS A 47 8.60 -11.87 4.48
C LYS A 47 10.00 -11.29 4.28
N SER A 48 10.61 -11.53 3.12
CA SER A 48 11.95 -11.03 2.83
C SER A 48 11.97 -9.52 2.54
N ASN A 49 10.85 -8.88 2.18
CA ASN A 49 10.81 -7.46 1.83
C ASN A 49 10.25 -6.57 2.95
N THR A 50 9.52 -7.12 3.91
CA THR A 50 9.04 -6.42 5.10
C THR A 50 10.17 -5.78 5.90
N GLY A 51 10.00 -4.49 6.22
CA GLY A 51 10.94 -3.70 7.02
C GLY A 51 12.18 -3.20 6.25
N LYS A 52 12.31 -3.47 4.94
CA LYS A 52 13.49 -3.09 4.16
C LYS A 52 13.33 -1.80 3.36
N TRP A 53 12.11 -1.49 2.95
CA TRP A 53 11.84 -0.51 1.92
C TRP A 53 11.03 0.67 2.46
N ARG A 54 11.33 1.88 2.00
CA ARG A 54 10.56 3.09 2.24
C ARG A 54 9.88 3.51 0.95
N CYS A 55 8.60 3.87 1.02
CA CYS A 55 7.92 4.45 -0.13
C CYS A 55 8.36 5.91 -0.27
N THR A 56 8.96 6.27 -1.39
CA THR A 56 9.40 7.65 -1.67
C THR A 56 8.51 8.36 -2.66
N ASP A 57 7.81 7.63 -3.51
CA ASP A 57 6.82 8.21 -4.43
C ASP A 57 5.80 7.16 -4.87
N VAL A 58 4.66 7.62 -5.40
CA VAL A 58 3.67 6.80 -6.07
C VAL A 58 3.37 7.43 -7.43
N LEU A 59 3.71 6.72 -8.49
CA LEU A 59 3.51 7.13 -9.88
C LEU A 59 2.27 6.45 -10.46
N ARG A 60 1.64 7.11 -11.44
CA ARG A 60 0.54 6.54 -12.24
C ARG A 60 0.75 6.82 -13.71
N LYS A 61 0.56 5.81 -14.55
CA LYS A 61 0.46 5.96 -16.01
C LYS A 61 -0.75 5.17 -16.51
N GLY A 62 -1.77 5.89 -17.00
CA GLY A 62 -3.04 5.26 -17.36
C GLY A 62 -3.67 4.55 -16.16
N LYS A 63 -3.88 3.23 -16.28
CA LYS A 63 -4.47 2.37 -15.23
C LYS A 63 -3.45 1.63 -14.38
N GLN A 64 -2.15 1.88 -14.57
CA GLN A 64 -1.07 1.24 -13.82
C GLN A 64 -0.56 2.18 -12.73
N LEU A 65 -0.43 1.64 -11.52
CA LEU A 65 0.22 2.30 -10.38
C LEU A 65 1.61 1.71 -10.15
N CYS A 66 2.52 2.54 -9.69
CA CYS A 66 3.89 2.13 -9.35
C CYS A 66 4.30 2.86 -8.07
N MET A 67 4.61 2.10 -7.02
CA MET A 67 5.27 2.65 -5.83
C MET A 67 6.78 2.61 -6.06
N VAL A 68 7.45 3.74 -5.81
CA VAL A 68 8.91 3.86 -5.83
C VAL A 68 9.40 3.59 -4.41
N LEU A 69 10.23 2.57 -4.29
CA LEU A 69 10.72 2.07 -3.01
C LEU A 69 12.23 2.29 -2.94
N GLU A 70 12.70 2.90 -1.86
CA GLU A 70 14.13 3.02 -1.56
C GLU A 70 14.49 2.15 -0.36
N LYS A 71 15.61 1.44 -0.44
CA LYS A 71 16.11 0.65 0.69
C LYS A 71 16.56 1.57 1.81
N ASP A 72 16.18 1.25 3.05
CA ASP A 72 16.63 2.03 4.21
C ASP A 72 18.15 1.83 4.38
N ALA A 73 18.93 2.85 4.01
CA ALA A 73 20.34 2.93 4.37
C ALA A 73 20.36 3.22 5.87
N GLY A 74 20.38 2.18 6.69
CA GLY A 74 20.22 2.27 8.15
C GLY A 74 20.92 3.50 8.74
N ARG A 75 20.25 4.16 9.70
CA ARG A 75 20.49 5.49 10.31
C ARG A 75 21.94 5.84 10.77
N GLY A 76 22.97 5.07 10.45
CA GLY A 76 24.36 5.26 10.85
C GLY A 76 25.40 5.52 9.74
N LYS A 77 25.03 5.67 8.46
CA LYS A 77 26.01 6.06 7.41
C LYS A 77 25.76 7.48 6.91
N THR A 78 26.46 8.44 7.51
CA THR A 78 26.40 9.89 7.25
C THR A 78 26.99 10.35 5.90
N THR A 79 27.25 9.45 4.97
CA THR A 79 27.76 9.79 3.63
C THR A 79 27.30 8.74 2.63
N THR A 80 26.02 8.76 2.27
CA THR A 80 25.52 8.02 1.10
C THR A 80 25.42 9.01 -0.06
N THR A 81 26.41 8.99 -0.94
CA THR A 81 26.29 9.60 -2.27
C THR A 81 25.07 9.02 -2.99
N GLU A 82 24.30 9.82 -3.73
CA GLU A 82 23.07 9.41 -4.45
C GLU A 82 23.21 8.13 -5.29
N LYS A 83 24.45 7.75 -5.65
CA LYS A 83 24.78 6.57 -6.45
C LYS A 83 24.56 5.20 -5.78
N ASP A 84 24.39 5.13 -4.46
CA ASP A 84 24.23 3.84 -3.74
C ASP A 84 22.80 3.56 -3.25
N LYS A 85 21.82 4.36 -3.65
CA LYS A 85 20.42 4.10 -3.29
C LYS A 85 19.88 2.96 -4.13
N GLU A 86 19.67 1.81 -3.50
CA GLU A 86 18.95 0.69 -4.11
C GLU A 86 17.47 1.07 -4.23
N VAL A 87 17.01 1.23 -5.47
CA VAL A 87 15.62 1.58 -5.82
C VAL A 87 14.91 0.34 -6.35
N CYS A 88 13.73 0.07 -5.82
CA CYS A 88 12.82 -0.98 -6.25
C CYS A 88 11.49 -0.38 -6.70
N TYR A 89 10.85 -0.98 -7.70
CA TYR A 89 9.56 -0.53 -8.23
C TYR A 89 8.51 -1.60 -7.95
N PHE A 90 7.48 -1.23 -7.20
CA PHE A 90 6.36 -2.11 -6.92
C PHE A 90 5.16 -1.73 -7.76
N TYR A 91 4.88 -2.53 -8.80
CA TYR A 91 3.79 -2.29 -9.75
C TYR A 91 2.49 -2.93 -9.29
N LEU A 92 1.41 -2.17 -9.35
CA LEU A 92 0.10 -2.59 -8.83
C LEU A 92 -0.93 -2.63 -9.96
N HIS A 93 -1.53 -3.80 -10.14
CA HIS A 93 -2.54 -4.09 -11.14
C HIS A 93 -3.84 -4.49 -10.44
N MET A 94 -4.83 -3.57 -10.41
CA MET A 94 -6.07 -3.78 -9.66
C MET A 94 -7.04 -4.77 -10.33
N GLY A 95 -6.85 -5.11 -11.60
CA GLY A 95 -7.77 -6.00 -12.31
C GLY A 95 -9.20 -5.44 -12.38
N MET A 96 -10.20 -6.31 -12.38
CA MET A 96 -11.60 -5.87 -12.54
C MET A 96 -12.23 -5.34 -11.25
N THR A 97 -11.90 -5.96 -10.12
CA THR A 97 -12.56 -5.76 -8.81
C THR A 97 -11.61 -5.27 -7.72
N GLY A 98 -10.32 -5.12 -8.00
CA GLY A 98 -9.35 -4.72 -7.00
C GLY A 98 -9.60 -3.29 -6.52
N ARG A 99 -9.42 -3.10 -5.22
CA ARG A 99 -9.65 -1.84 -4.51
C ARG A 99 -8.53 -1.57 -3.51
N LEU A 100 -8.23 -0.29 -3.31
CA LEU A 100 -7.41 0.17 -2.19
C LEU A 100 -8.27 0.88 -1.17
N VAL A 101 -8.04 0.57 0.09
CA VAL A 101 -8.78 1.12 1.22
C VAL A 101 -7.82 1.47 2.34
N SER A 102 -8.14 2.52 3.09
CA SER A 102 -7.40 2.92 4.28
C SER A 102 -8.41 3.44 5.31
N PRO A 103 -8.27 3.13 6.60
CA PRO A 103 -9.15 3.67 7.64
C PRO A 103 -9.09 5.20 7.72
N THR A 104 -7.96 5.78 7.27
CA THR A 104 -7.68 7.23 7.36
C THR A 104 -8.03 8.01 6.09
N LYS A 105 -8.48 7.32 5.02
CA LYS A 105 -8.86 7.96 3.74
C LYS A 105 -10.26 7.52 3.34
N SER A 106 -11.21 8.44 3.35
CA SER A 106 -12.56 8.18 2.87
C SER A 106 -12.58 8.05 1.35
N CYS A 107 -13.36 7.08 0.87
CA CYS A 107 -13.62 6.87 -0.55
C CYS A 107 -14.98 7.48 -0.89
N THR A 108 -15.00 8.60 -1.62
CA THR A 108 -16.21 9.39 -1.86
C THR A 108 -17.11 8.84 -2.98
N TRP A 109 -16.80 7.67 -3.55
CA TRP A 109 -17.58 7.11 -4.66
C TRP A 109 -18.08 5.71 -4.34
N GLY A 110 -19.32 5.60 -3.86
CA GLY A 110 -20.05 4.34 -3.70
C GLY A 110 -19.50 3.36 -2.66
N HIS A 111 -18.47 3.72 -1.89
CA HIS A 111 -17.81 2.84 -0.94
C HIS A 111 -18.14 3.23 0.50
N LYS A 112 -18.36 2.18 1.31
CA LYS A 112 -18.63 2.26 2.75
C LYS A 112 -17.40 2.78 3.49
N TYR A 113 -17.62 3.58 4.54
CA TYR A 113 -16.55 3.90 5.48
C TYR A 113 -16.03 2.58 6.07
N VAL A 114 -14.71 2.43 6.09
CA VAL A 114 -14.07 1.28 6.73
C VAL A 114 -13.72 1.69 8.15
N SER A 115 -14.30 1.03 9.14
CA SER A 115 -14.06 1.34 10.55
C SER A 115 -13.27 0.22 11.22
N ASP A 116 -12.43 0.61 12.18
CA ASP A 116 -11.71 -0.33 13.05
C ASP A 116 -12.62 -0.87 14.16
N SER A 117 -13.90 -0.47 14.20
CA SER A 117 -14.86 -0.93 15.20
C SER A 117 -15.34 -2.35 14.87
N PRO A 118 -15.28 -3.30 15.81
CA PRO A 118 -15.88 -4.63 15.62
C PRO A 118 -17.41 -4.56 15.47
N ASP A 119 -18.01 -3.46 15.94
CA ASP A 119 -19.44 -3.15 15.81
C ASP A 119 -19.68 -2.15 14.67
N ALA A 120 -19.07 -2.39 13.51
CA ALA A 120 -19.33 -1.63 12.29
C ALA A 120 -20.86 -1.58 12.08
N GLY A 121 -21.45 -0.39 12.22
CA GLY A 121 -22.90 -0.20 12.11
C GLY A 121 -23.40 -0.59 10.72
N GLU A 122 -24.72 -0.71 10.55
CA GLU A 122 -25.32 -1.01 9.24
C GLU A 122 -24.83 0.00 8.18
N GLY A 123 -23.91 -0.43 7.32
CA GLY A 123 -23.33 0.43 6.29
C GLY A 123 -21.82 0.66 6.41
N GLU A 124 -21.15 0.17 7.46
CA GLU A 124 -19.68 0.19 7.59
C GLU A 124 -19.08 -1.18 7.25
N GLU A 125 -17.87 -1.20 6.68
CA GLU A 125 -17.09 -2.42 6.46
C GLU A 125 -16.01 -2.50 7.56
N SER A 126 -15.84 -3.67 8.17
CA SER A 126 -14.80 -3.88 9.19
C SER A 126 -13.40 -3.80 8.58
N TRP A 127 -12.44 -3.22 9.29
CA TRP A 127 -11.03 -3.29 8.92
C TRP A 127 -10.35 -4.61 9.38
N PRO A 128 -9.47 -5.22 8.57
CA PRO A 128 -9.35 -5.00 7.13
C PRO A 128 -10.57 -5.59 6.40
N PRO A 129 -10.96 -5.06 5.23
CA PRO A 129 -12.07 -5.59 4.44
C PRO A 129 -11.96 -7.10 4.18
N ARG A 130 -13.10 -7.79 4.09
CA ARG A 130 -13.18 -9.27 4.00
C ARG A 130 -12.33 -9.87 2.88
N PHE A 131 -12.18 -9.17 1.76
CA PHE A 131 -11.43 -9.64 0.59
C PHE A 131 -10.01 -9.08 0.51
N THR A 132 -9.44 -8.63 1.63
CA THR A 132 -8.05 -8.13 1.69
C THR A 132 -7.05 -9.26 1.52
N TYR A 133 -6.05 -9.03 0.67
CA TYR A 133 -4.97 -9.97 0.36
C TYR A 133 -3.59 -9.49 0.82
N LEU A 134 -3.41 -8.17 0.93
CA LEU A 134 -2.18 -7.54 1.37
C LEU A 134 -2.51 -6.26 2.13
N VAL A 135 -1.83 -6.03 3.25
CA VAL A 135 -1.84 -4.77 3.98
C VAL A 135 -0.44 -4.20 3.98
N LEU A 136 -0.32 -2.93 3.65
CA LEU A 136 0.91 -2.15 3.72
C LEU A 136 0.80 -1.15 4.86
N THR A 137 1.81 -1.11 5.73
CA THR A 137 1.83 -0.19 6.87
C THR A 137 3.15 0.56 6.94
N SER A 138 3.08 1.88 7.13
CA SER A 138 4.23 2.73 7.44
C SER A 138 3.80 3.81 8.43
N GLY A 139 4.31 3.73 9.66
CA GLY A 139 3.93 4.63 10.74
C GLY A 139 2.46 4.46 11.11
N ALA A 140 1.71 5.55 11.09
CA ALA A 140 0.26 5.54 11.33
C ALA A 140 -0.56 5.26 10.06
N ALA A 141 0.06 5.26 8.88
CA ALA A 141 -0.63 5.00 7.62
C ALA A 141 -0.70 3.50 7.35
N THR A 142 -1.89 3.02 7.00
CA THR A 142 -2.12 1.64 6.57
C THR A 142 -3.04 1.62 5.34
N VAL A 143 -2.74 0.74 4.40
CA VAL A 143 -3.48 0.58 3.13
C VAL A 143 -3.67 -0.91 2.84
N ALA A 144 -4.91 -1.32 2.63
CA ALA A 144 -5.30 -2.67 2.31
C ALA A 144 -5.61 -2.81 0.81
N PHE A 145 -5.16 -3.93 0.25
CA PHE A 145 -5.39 -4.39 -1.12
C PHE A 145 -6.46 -5.46 -1.10
N ALA A 146 -7.65 -5.14 -1.58
CA ALA A 146 -8.81 -6.03 -1.56
C ALA A 146 -9.49 -6.16 -2.93
#